data_AF-D0N2L0-F1
#
_entry.id   AF-D0N2L0-F1
#
_cell.length_a   1.000
_cell.length_b   1.000
_cell.length_c   1.000
_cell.angle_alpha   90.00
_cell.angle_beta   90.00
_cell.angle_gamma   90.00
#
_symmetry.space_group_name_H-M   'P 1'
#
loop_
_entity.id
_entity.type
_entity.pdbx_description
1 polymer ?
#
loop_
_entity_poly.entity_id
_entity_poly.type
_entity_poly.pdbx_seq_one_letter_code
_entity_poly.pdbx_strand_id
1 'polypeptide(L)'
;MGRGKRWCDQEDEALARAYKAAAENSIQGTDQKATAFWENVYQRTATAFGGDSRTLQAIKNRWSLISHDTAKFAGCVSRVKARNESGKNDDDVVNDAVVLFLETHGSSGKKVVVVIKE
;
A
#
# COMPACT_ATOMS: atom_id res chain seq x y z
N MET A 1 -20.77 17.98 11.70
CA MET A 1 -19.54 17.18 11.84
C MET A 1 -18.72 17.32 10.57
N GLY A 2 -17.54 17.95 10.64
CA GLY A 2 -16.68 18.13 9.48
C GLY A 2 -16.13 16.79 9.00
N ARG A 3 -16.21 16.49 7.70
CA ARG A 3 -15.50 15.36 7.12
C ARG A 3 -14.00 15.68 7.19
N GLY A 4 -13.22 14.78 7.80
CA GLY A 4 -11.76 14.90 7.79
C GLY A 4 -11.21 14.97 6.36
N LYS A 5 -9.99 15.51 6.20
CA LYS A 5 -9.33 15.67 4.89
C LYS A 5 -9.39 14.37 4.09
N ARG A 6 -9.72 14.43 2.81
CA ARG A 6 -9.72 13.23 1.94
C ARG A 6 -8.28 12.74 1.73
N TRP A 7 -8.09 11.43 1.68
CA TRP A 7 -6.81 10.82 1.33
C TRP A 7 -6.60 10.94 -0.18
N CYS A 8 -5.43 11.40 -0.60
CA CYS A 8 -5.03 11.41 -2.01
C CYS A 8 -4.01 10.30 -2.31
N ASP A 9 -3.75 10.06 -3.59
CA ASP A 9 -2.96 8.90 -4.00
C ASP A 9 -1.48 9.07 -3.60
N GLN A 10 -0.93 10.29 -3.67
CA GLN A 10 0.42 10.58 -3.16
C GLN A 10 0.56 10.37 -1.64
N GLU A 11 -0.50 10.62 -0.88
CA GLU A 11 -0.52 10.39 0.57
C GLU A 11 -0.56 8.89 0.89
N ASP A 12 -1.30 8.10 0.10
CA ASP A 12 -1.33 6.63 0.20
C ASP A 12 0.04 6.02 -0.15
N GLU A 13 0.69 6.53 -1.20
CA GLU A 13 2.02 6.10 -1.65
C GLU A 13 3.09 6.40 -0.61
N ALA A 14 3.06 7.59 -0.01
CA ALA A 14 3.94 7.96 1.10
C ALA A 14 3.74 7.04 2.32
N LEU A 15 2.49 6.72 2.67
CA LEU A 15 2.17 5.79 3.75
C LEU A 15 2.71 4.38 3.47
N ALA A 16 2.56 3.88 2.24
CA ALA A 16 3.05 2.55 1.90
C ALA A 16 4.58 2.44 1.92
N ARG A 17 5.28 3.44 1.36
CA ARG A 17 6.74 3.53 1.47
C ARG A 17 7.20 3.62 2.92
N ALA A 18 6.53 4.42 3.74
CA ALA A 18 6.82 4.55 5.16
C ALA A 18 6.65 3.22 5.91
N TYR A 19 5.58 2.47 5.63
CA TYR A 19 5.35 1.15 6.22
C TYR A 19 6.44 0.16 5.84
N LYS A 20 6.78 0.07 4.54
CA LYS A 20 7.83 -0.83 4.04
C LYS A 20 9.17 -0.54 4.71
N ALA A 21 9.58 0.73 4.75
CA ALA A 21 10.82 1.14 5.40
C ALA A 21 10.82 0.82 6.91
N ALA A 22 9.70 1.01 7.61
CA ALA A 22 9.59 0.66 9.03
C ALA A 22 9.68 -0.87 9.24
N ALA A 23 9.06 -1.66 8.36
CA ALA A 23 9.07 -3.11 8.44
C ALA A 23 10.47 -3.69 8.21
N GLU A 24 11.18 -3.19 7.19
CA GLU A 24 12.57 -3.59 6.91
C GLU A 24 13.50 -3.31 8.10
N ASN A 25 13.36 -2.13 8.73
CA ASN A 25 14.13 -1.78 9.93
C ASN A 25 13.78 -2.65 11.15
N SER A 26 12.51 -3.01 11.33
CA SER A 26 12.08 -3.88 12.43
C SER A 26 12.59 -5.32 12.27
N ILE A 27 12.82 -5.78 11.03
CA ILE A 27 13.38 -7.10 10.75
C ILE A 27 14.88 -7.15 11.05
N GLN A 28 15.60 -6.04 10.81
CA GLN A 28 17.06 -5.97 10.98
C GLN A 28 17.53 -5.78 12.43
N GLY A 29 16.64 -5.50 13.37
CA GLY A 29 16.99 -5.51 14.78
C GLY A 29 15.97 -4.80 15.64
N THR A 30 15.54 -5.48 16.71
CA THR A 30 14.73 -5.02 17.85
C THR A 30 13.30 -5.59 17.83
N ASP A 31 12.93 -6.24 18.92
CA ASP A 31 11.56 -6.45 19.38
C ASP A 31 10.88 -5.08 19.58
N GLN A 32 10.50 -4.43 18.48
CA GLN A 32 9.79 -3.16 18.54
C GLN A 32 8.35 -3.43 18.96
N LYS A 33 7.96 -2.92 20.13
CA LYS A 33 6.55 -2.86 20.54
C LYS A 33 5.74 -2.27 19.39
N ALA A 34 4.60 -2.88 19.05
CA ALA A 34 3.75 -2.46 17.92
C ALA A 34 3.45 -0.95 17.91
N THR A 35 3.36 -0.31 19.08
CA THR A 35 3.22 1.15 19.22
C THR A 35 4.38 1.92 18.60
N ALA A 36 5.63 1.53 18.86
CA ALA A 36 6.83 2.18 18.34
C ALA A 36 6.95 2.02 16.82
N PHE A 37 6.58 0.85 16.30
CA PHE A 37 6.50 0.60 14.86
C PHE A 37 5.55 1.59 14.18
N TRP A 38 4.31 1.69 14.69
CA TRP A 38 3.30 2.58 14.11
C TRP A 38 3.65 4.06 14.25
N GLU A 39 4.30 4.46 15.34
CA GLU A 39 4.83 5.80 15.49
C GLU A 39 5.89 6.11 14.43
N ASN A 40 6.79 5.17 14.14
CA ASN A 40 7.78 5.34 13.08
C ASN A 40 7.14 5.51 11.70
N VAL A 41 6.13 4.68 11.37
CA VAL A 41 5.34 4.82 10.12
C VAL A 41 4.66 6.17 10.03
N TYR A 42 4.05 6.64 11.13
CA TYR A 42 3.40 7.93 11.20
C TYR A 42 4.38 9.09 10.92
N GLN A 43 5.52 9.11 11.63
CA GLN A 43 6.53 10.17 11.47
C GLN A 43 7.10 10.22 10.05
N ARG A 44 7.38 9.06 9.45
CA ARG A 44 7.85 8.97 8.06
C ARG A 44 6.81 9.48 7.06
N THR A 45 5.55 9.10 7.24
CA THR A 45 4.44 9.55 6.38
C THR A 45 4.27 11.07 6.47
N ALA A 46 4.28 11.61 7.69
CA ALA A 46 4.15 13.05 7.95
C ALA A 46 5.30 13.84 7.32
N THR A 47 6.54 13.32 7.42
CA THR A 47 7.73 13.95 6.84
C THR A 47 7.69 13.94 5.31
N ALA A 48 7.28 12.82 4.70
CA ALA A 48 7.29 12.65 3.25
C ALA A 48 6.21 13.46 2.52
N PHE A 49 5.03 13.60 3.11
CA PHE A 49 3.89 14.25 2.46
C PHE A 49 3.58 15.66 2.99
N GLY A 50 4.17 16.07 4.13
CA GLY A 50 4.01 17.41 4.72
C GLY A 50 2.56 17.79 5.05
N GLY A 51 1.65 16.82 5.07
CA GLY A 51 0.22 17.05 5.22
C GLY A 51 -0.21 17.18 6.67
N ASP A 52 -0.85 18.30 7.00
CA ASP A 52 -1.55 18.58 8.27
C ASP A 52 -2.04 17.33 9.01
N SER A 53 -1.52 17.20 10.24
CA SER A 53 -1.77 16.21 11.30
C SER A 53 -2.88 15.18 11.07
N ARG A 54 -2.59 14.13 10.29
CA ARG A 54 -3.30 12.86 10.43
C ARG A 54 -3.07 12.32 11.83
N THR A 55 -4.08 11.74 12.47
CA THR A 55 -3.86 11.02 13.73
C THR A 55 -3.24 9.66 13.44
N LEU A 56 -2.52 9.10 14.43
CA LEU A 56 -2.01 7.73 14.35
C LEU A 56 -3.11 6.71 14.03
N GLN A 57 -4.32 6.93 14.55
CA GLN A 57 -5.48 6.09 14.24
C GLN A 57 -5.93 6.21 12.78
N ALA A 58 -5.90 7.43 12.21
CA ALA A 58 -6.23 7.63 10.80
C ALA A 58 -5.23 6.90 9.88
N ILE A 59 -3.94 6.92 10.23
CA ILE A 59 -2.88 6.18 9.54
C ILE A 59 -3.12 4.68 9.57
N LYS A 60 -3.38 4.12 10.77
CA LYS A 60 -3.69 2.69 10.93
C LYS A 60 -4.92 2.27 10.13
N ASN A 61 -6.00 3.03 10.22
CA ASN A 61 -7.25 2.76 9.49
C ASN A 61 -7.00 2.81 7.97
N ARG A 62 -6.21 3.79 7.51
CA ARG A 62 -5.88 3.91 6.10
C ARG A 62 -5.02 2.76 5.61
N TRP A 63 -4.00 2.37 6.39
CA TRP A 63 -3.17 1.22 6.08
C TRP A 63 -3.98 -0.07 5.97
N SER A 64 -4.95 -0.29 6.85
CA SER A 64 -5.81 -1.48 6.77
C SER A 64 -6.54 -1.58 5.42
N LEU A 65 -6.98 -0.46 4.85
CA LEU A 65 -7.60 -0.42 3.52
C LEU A 65 -6.57 -0.71 2.42
N ILE A 66 -5.40 -0.04 2.46
CA ILE A 66 -4.32 -0.25 1.50
C ILE A 66 -3.86 -1.71 1.51
N SER A 67 -3.57 -2.26 2.69
CA SER A 67 -3.12 -3.64 2.87
C SER A 67 -4.15 -4.66 2.36
N HIS A 68 -5.43 -4.41 2.59
CA HIS A 68 -6.51 -5.27 2.09
C HIS A 68 -6.57 -5.25 0.54
N ASP A 69 -6.46 -4.07 -0.06
CA ASP A 69 -6.49 -3.95 -1.51
C ASP A 69 -5.18 -4.52 -2.14
N THR A 70 -4.03 -4.38 -1.48
CA THR A 70 -2.76 -5.03 -1.87
C THR A 70 -2.87 -6.56 -1.82
N ALA A 71 -3.52 -7.13 -0.81
CA ALA A 71 -3.75 -8.57 -0.72
C ALA A 71 -4.62 -9.09 -1.88
N LYS A 72 -5.67 -8.35 -2.25
CA LYS A 72 -6.49 -8.68 -3.42
C LYS A 72 -5.70 -8.59 -4.73
N PHE A 73 -4.85 -7.58 -4.87
CA PHE A 73 -3.97 -7.46 -6.03
C PHE A 73 -2.99 -8.63 -6.12
N ALA A 74 -2.39 -9.06 -5.01
CA ALA A 74 -1.54 -10.25 -4.98
C ALA A 74 -2.29 -11.52 -5.42
N GLY A 75 -3.59 -11.62 -5.08
CA GLY A 75 -4.48 -12.63 -5.63
C GLY A 75 -4.65 -12.54 -7.15
N CYS A 76 -4.77 -11.33 -7.70
CA CYS A 76 -4.81 -11.10 -9.16
C CYS A 76 -3.50 -11.50 -9.84
N VAL A 77 -2.35 -11.13 -9.27
CA VAL A 77 -1.02 -11.56 -9.75
C VAL A 77 -0.92 -13.07 -9.76
N SER A 78 -1.34 -13.73 -8.68
CA SER A 78 -1.33 -15.20 -8.59
C SER A 78 -2.22 -15.84 -9.66
N ARG A 79 -3.39 -15.27 -9.93
CA ARG A 79 -4.29 -15.71 -11.01
C ARG A 79 -3.68 -15.52 -12.39
N VAL A 80 -2.99 -14.40 -12.64
CA VAL A 80 -2.30 -14.16 -13.92
C VAL A 80 -1.16 -15.16 -14.10
N LYS A 81 -0.30 -15.32 -13.08
CA LYS A 81 0.79 -16.32 -13.11
C LYS A 81 0.27 -17.74 -13.33
N ALA A 82 -0.85 -18.11 -12.70
CA ALA A 82 -1.47 -19.43 -12.85
C ALA A 82 -2.01 -19.73 -14.26
N ARG A 83 -2.20 -18.72 -15.12
CA ARG A 83 -2.60 -18.93 -16.52
C ARG A 83 -1.49 -19.58 -17.35
N ASN A 84 -0.26 -19.68 -16.82
CA ASN A 84 0.88 -20.36 -17.46
C ASN A 84 1.10 -19.93 -18.93
N GLU A 85 0.86 -18.65 -19.21
CA GLU A 85 1.14 -18.07 -20.52
C GLU A 85 2.66 -17.94 -20.65
N SER A 86 3.27 -18.78 -21.50
CA SER A 86 4.71 -18.74 -21.74
C SER A 86 5.10 -17.42 -22.41
N GLY A 87 6.23 -16.84 -21.99
CA GLY A 87 6.82 -15.66 -22.63
C GLY A 87 6.52 -14.31 -21.99
N LYS A 88 5.78 -14.24 -20.87
CA LYS A 88 5.59 -12.99 -20.11
C LYS A 88 6.74 -12.73 -19.15
N ASN A 89 7.23 -11.49 -19.13
CA ASN A 89 8.14 -11.01 -18.10
C ASN A 89 7.36 -10.54 -16.85
N ASP A 90 8.06 -10.16 -15.79
CA ASP A 90 7.42 -9.68 -14.56
C ASP A 90 6.57 -8.41 -14.76
N ASP A 91 6.99 -7.49 -15.64
CA ASP A 91 6.23 -6.28 -15.99
C ASP A 91 4.89 -6.61 -16.67
N ASP A 92 4.89 -7.57 -17.61
CA ASP A 92 3.67 -8.05 -18.29
C ASP A 92 2.68 -8.65 -17.28
N VAL A 93 3.19 -9.46 -16.34
CA VAL A 93 2.38 -10.06 -15.28
C VAL A 93 1.78 -8.98 -14.38
N VAL A 94 2.54 -7.95 -14.01
CA VAL A 94 2.04 -6.84 -13.19
C VAL A 94 0.99 -6.06 -13.96
N ASN A 95 1.22 -5.75 -15.25
CA ASN A 95 0.27 -5.00 -16.06
C ASN A 95 -1.06 -5.75 -16.22
N ASP A 96 -1.01 -7.05 -16.49
CA ASP A 96 -2.21 -7.89 -16.58
C ASP A 96 -2.93 -8.04 -15.25
N ALA A 97 -2.18 -8.11 -14.15
CA ALA A 97 -2.77 -8.13 -12.82
C ALA A 97 -3.47 -6.81 -12.50
N VAL A 98 -2.93 -5.67 -12.95
CA VAL A 98 -3.59 -4.35 -12.84
C VAL A 98 -4.89 -4.33 -13.62
N VAL A 99 -4.88 -4.80 -14.87
CA VAL A 99 -6.11 -4.88 -15.69
C VAL A 99 -7.15 -5.74 -14.99
N LEU A 100 -6.79 -6.96 -14.59
CA LEU A 100 -7.69 -7.90 -13.90
C LEU A 100 -8.23 -7.31 -12.59
N PHE A 101 -7.40 -6.59 -11.85
CA PHE A 101 -7.79 -5.97 -10.59
C PHE A 101 -8.79 -4.84 -10.80
N LEU A 102 -8.59 -3.98 -11.81
CA LEU A 102 -9.52 -2.91 -12.16
C LEU A 102 -10.85 -3.44 -12.70
N GLU A 103 -10.83 -4.53 -13.47
CA GLU A 103 -12.05 -5.20 -13.95
C GLU A 103 -12.85 -5.84 -12.81
N THR A 104 -12.17 -6.47 -11.85
CA THR A 104 -12.82 -7.21 -10.75
C THR A 104 -13.26 -6.29 -9.60
N HIS A 105 -12.56 -5.18 -9.37
CA HIS A 105 -12.73 -4.35 -8.17
C HIS A 105 -13.00 -2.85 -8.43
N GLY A 106 -13.03 -2.40 -9.70
CA GLY A 106 -13.41 -1.04 -10.09
C GLY A 106 -12.39 0.06 -9.75
N SER A 107 -12.81 1.33 -9.78
CA SER A 107 -11.94 2.51 -9.58
C SER A 107 -11.25 2.60 -8.20
N SER A 108 -11.70 1.85 -7.20
CA SER A 108 -10.99 1.70 -5.92
C SER A 108 -9.61 1.07 -6.11
N GLY A 109 -9.40 0.32 -7.21
CA GLY A 109 -8.15 -0.38 -7.47
C GLY A 109 -6.99 0.49 -7.96
N LYS A 110 -7.24 1.72 -8.43
CA LYS A 110 -6.16 2.63 -8.89
C LYS A 110 -5.16 2.97 -7.79
N LYS A 111 -5.61 2.95 -6.53
CA LYS A 111 -4.81 3.32 -5.34
C LYS A 111 -3.68 2.35 -5.02
N VAL A 112 -3.84 1.08 -5.36
CA VAL A 112 -2.86 0.03 -5.08
C VAL A 112 -1.78 -0.05 -6.14
N VAL A 113 -2.11 0.27 -7.39
CA VAL A 113 -1.18 0.15 -8.53
C VAL A 113 0.05 1.06 -8.36
N VAL A 114 -0.14 2.23 -7.77
CA VAL A 114 0.95 3.20 -7.53
C VAL A 114 1.93 2.69 -6.46
N VAL A 115 1.42 1.98 -5.44
CA VAL A 115 2.25 1.40 -4.35
C VAL A 115 3.07 0.19 -4.80
N ILE A 116 2.64 -0.51 -5.86
CA ILE A 116 3.22 -1.79 -6.28
C ILE A 116 4.28 -1.64 -7.38
N LYS A 117 4.30 -0.50 -8.09
CA LYS A 117 5.24 -0.25 -9.19
C LYS A 117 6.57 0.39 -8.76
N GLU A 118 6.88 0.40 -7.47
CA GLU A 118 8.18 0.84 -6.93
C GLU A 118 9.03 -0.29 -6.35
#